data_AF-A0A5Q4VBM8-F1
#
_entry.id   AF-A0A5Q4VBM8-F1
#
_cell.length_a   1.000
_cell.length_b   1.000
_cell.length_c   1.000
_cell.angle_alpha   90.00
_cell.angle_beta   90.00
_cell.angle_gamma   90.00
#
_symmetry.space_group_name_H-M   'P 1'
#
loop_
_entity.id
_entity.type
_entity.pdbx_description
1 polymer ?
#
loop_
_entity_poly.entity_id
_entity_poly.type
_entity_poly.pdbx_seq_one_letter_code
_entity_poly.pdbx_strand_id
1 'polypeptide(L)'
;MHRRREMASLVMVKNQDGKWLPSGGCDDLAEDFDFWRIYHNAFPPEEKEPDGIIMKTAKDPLGLVLVFRIPSEEENGLRTAALCTLQFLPRISAAFLIYLAVNPDIRGQGLGSGVLAAAMAQETFAAAGMPMPEHRILEVEDPDRAENDRDRTVRERRLGFFAKAGLFPVYDGYIQPALQQETHVLPMLLLAQSGGLLDMEEAVAAVYMEKYARVNGVEAEVLNSLYRKSFGKNMP
;
A
#
# COMPACT_ATOMS: atom_id res chain seq x y z
N MET A 1 -18.27 0.72 23.81
CA MET A 1 -17.47 1.94 24.09
C MET A 1 -16.14 1.80 23.35
N HIS A 2 -16.11 2.15 22.06
CA HIS A 2 -14.90 2.06 21.22
C HIS A 2 -13.98 3.24 21.52
N ARG A 3 -12.73 2.98 21.92
CA ARG A 3 -11.71 4.04 21.99
C ARG A 3 -11.55 4.64 20.59
N ARG A 4 -11.70 5.95 20.46
CA ARG A 4 -11.31 6.70 19.27
C ARG A 4 -9.83 6.45 19.00
N ARG A 5 -9.51 6.20 17.75
CA ARG A 5 -8.14 6.04 17.23
C ARG A 5 -7.45 7.41 17.33
N GLU A 6 -6.56 7.57 18.31
CA GLU A 6 -5.67 8.75 18.39
C GLU A 6 -4.32 8.49 17.71
N MET A 7 -4.04 7.23 17.30
CA MET A 7 -2.72 6.81 16.85
C MET A 7 -2.50 7.03 15.34
N ALA A 8 -1.37 7.64 14.96
CA ALA A 8 -1.04 7.95 13.56
C ALA A 8 -0.52 6.74 12.77
N SER A 9 0.17 5.80 13.41
CA SER A 9 0.70 4.60 12.75
C SER A 9 0.74 3.41 13.69
N LEU A 10 0.95 2.21 13.16
CA LEU A 10 1.14 0.98 13.93
C LEU A 10 2.58 0.50 13.80
N VAL A 11 3.27 0.35 14.92
CA VAL A 11 4.64 -0.15 14.97
C VAL A 11 4.62 -1.67 14.99
N MET A 12 5.46 -2.24 14.13
CA MET A 12 5.67 -3.66 14.00
C MET A 12 7.08 -4.00 14.46
N VAL A 13 7.21 -4.98 15.35
CA VAL A 13 8.50 -5.52 15.81
C VAL A 13 8.52 -7.03 15.67
N LYS A 14 9.72 -7.63 15.55
CA LYS A 14 9.85 -9.09 15.54
C LYS A 14 9.71 -9.67 16.94
N ASN A 15 8.94 -10.74 17.07
CA ASN A 15 8.94 -11.58 18.26
C ASN A 15 10.18 -12.50 18.29
N GLN A 16 10.28 -13.36 19.31
CA GLN A 16 11.38 -14.32 19.46
C GLN A 16 11.49 -15.33 18.30
N ASP A 17 10.38 -15.61 17.61
CA ASP A 17 10.33 -16.50 16.44
C ASP A 17 10.61 -15.76 15.12
N GLY A 18 10.91 -14.46 15.17
CA GLY A 18 11.17 -13.63 14.00
C GLY A 18 9.92 -13.18 13.23
N LYS A 19 8.70 -13.44 13.74
CA LYS A 19 7.43 -12.96 13.17
C LYS A 19 7.19 -11.50 13.57
N TRP A 20 6.81 -10.67 12.61
CA TRP A 20 6.38 -9.30 12.88
C TRP A 20 5.02 -9.27 13.58
N LEU A 21 4.94 -8.57 14.70
CA LEU A 21 3.71 -8.36 15.46
C LEU A 21 3.55 -6.87 15.80
N PRO A 22 2.29 -6.39 15.93
CA PRO A 22 2.03 -5.06 16.44
C PRO A 22 2.58 -4.90 17.86
N SER A 23 3.37 -3.86 18.11
CA SER A 23 3.88 -3.51 19.45
C SER A 23 3.15 -2.32 20.10
N GLY A 24 2.40 -1.56 19.31
CA GLY A 24 1.70 -0.36 19.76
C GLY A 24 1.57 0.65 18.61
N GLY A 25 0.80 1.71 18.83
CA GLY A 25 0.75 2.83 17.90
C GLY A 25 1.91 3.80 18.10
N CYS A 26 2.10 4.68 17.11
CA CYS A 26 3.13 5.70 17.14
C CYS A 26 2.61 7.01 16.56
N ASP A 27 2.70 8.06 17.38
CA ASP A 27 2.17 9.40 17.07
C ASP A 27 3.23 10.30 16.43
N ASP A 28 4.49 9.90 16.50
CA ASP A 28 5.66 10.64 16.00
C ASP A 28 5.99 10.38 14.53
N LEU A 29 5.08 9.79 13.74
CA LEU A 29 5.35 9.43 12.33
C LEU A 29 5.93 10.62 11.52
N ALA A 30 5.50 11.84 11.82
CA ALA A 30 6.01 13.05 11.18
C ALA A 30 7.51 13.31 11.46
N GLU A 31 8.03 12.79 12.57
CA GLU A 31 9.42 12.95 13.03
C GLU A 31 10.28 11.69 12.74
N ASP A 32 9.69 10.59 12.25
CA ASP A 32 10.41 9.35 11.92
C ASP A 32 11.25 9.53 10.64
N PHE A 33 12.50 9.98 10.83
CA PHE A 33 13.44 10.26 9.76
C PHE A 33 13.67 9.05 8.83
N ASP A 34 13.80 7.84 9.39
CA ASP A 34 14.04 6.64 8.60
C ASP A 34 12.83 6.26 7.75
N PHE A 35 11.61 6.41 8.27
CA PHE A 35 10.39 6.21 7.50
C PHE A 35 10.37 7.10 6.26
N TRP A 36 10.54 8.42 6.43
CA TRP A 36 10.50 9.37 5.31
C TRP A 36 11.66 9.16 4.35
N ARG A 37 12.85 8.85 4.85
CA ARG A 37 14.00 8.50 4.00
C ARG A 37 13.73 7.26 3.14
N ILE A 38 13.11 6.21 3.70
CA ILE A 38 12.75 5.00 2.94
C ILE A 38 11.68 5.35 1.90
N TYR A 39 10.63 6.06 2.29
CA TYR A 39 9.53 6.46 1.41
C TYR A 39 10.03 7.25 0.20
N HIS A 40 10.76 8.34 0.46
CA HIS A 40 11.18 9.28 -0.57
C HIS A 40 12.14 8.68 -1.61
N ASN A 41 12.91 7.66 -1.21
CA ASN A 41 13.88 6.98 -2.06
C ASN A 41 13.36 5.69 -2.73
N ALA A 42 12.21 5.17 -2.32
CA ALA A 42 11.73 3.87 -2.80
C ALA A 42 10.92 3.96 -4.11
N PHE A 43 10.34 5.11 -4.41
CA PHE A 43 9.38 5.29 -5.49
C PHE A 43 9.76 6.49 -6.38
N PRO A 44 9.54 6.41 -7.70
CA PRO A 44 9.73 7.55 -8.59
C PRO A 44 8.69 8.66 -8.30
N PRO A 45 8.95 9.92 -8.72
CA PRO A 45 8.04 11.04 -8.46
C PRO A 45 6.57 10.79 -8.85
N GLU A 46 6.34 10.12 -9.98
CA GLU A 46 5.02 9.85 -10.56
C GLU A 46 4.18 8.89 -9.71
N GLU A 47 4.84 7.99 -8.97
CA GLU A 47 4.18 7.00 -8.10
C GLU A 47 4.11 7.46 -6.63
N LYS A 48 4.67 8.62 -6.30
CA LYS A 48 4.70 9.15 -4.92
C LYS A 48 3.53 10.08 -4.66
N GLU A 49 2.81 9.78 -3.59
CA GLU A 49 1.89 10.70 -2.94
C GLU A 49 2.67 11.79 -2.17
N PRO A 50 2.15 13.02 -2.08
CA PRO A 50 2.68 14.02 -1.17
C PRO A 50 2.65 13.52 0.30
N ASP A 51 3.61 13.93 1.12
CA ASP A 51 3.70 13.53 2.55
C ASP A 51 2.40 13.80 3.31
N GLY A 52 1.71 14.88 2.98
CA GLY A 52 0.41 15.23 3.56
C GLY A 52 -0.67 14.17 3.32
N ILE A 53 -0.61 13.42 2.22
CA ILE A 53 -1.54 12.31 1.93
C ILE A 53 -1.20 11.08 2.78
N ILE A 54 0.09 10.75 2.96
CA ILE A 54 0.52 9.69 3.88
C ILE A 54 0.04 10.01 5.31
N MET A 55 0.18 11.26 5.75
CA MET A 55 -0.31 11.73 7.05
C MET A 55 -1.84 11.74 7.14
N LYS A 56 -2.57 11.96 6.04
CA LYS A 56 -4.02 11.77 5.99
C LYS A 56 -4.38 10.30 6.16
N THR A 57 -3.72 9.39 5.44
CA THR A 57 -3.93 7.94 5.58
C THR A 57 -3.67 7.46 7.01
N ALA A 58 -2.60 7.95 7.65
CA ALA A 58 -2.29 7.70 9.06
C ALA A 58 -3.44 8.05 10.03
N LYS A 59 -4.14 9.16 9.76
CA LYS A 59 -5.25 9.66 10.59
C LYS A 59 -6.61 9.11 10.16
N ASP A 60 -6.67 8.41 9.03
CA ASP A 60 -7.89 7.89 8.46
C ASP A 60 -8.35 6.65 9.25
N PRO A 61 -9.63 6.58 9.68
CA PRO A 61 -10.14 5.39 10.37
C PRO A 61 -10.10 4.13 9.50
N LEU A 62 -10.01 4.27 8.18
CA LEU A 62 -9.90 3.20 7.20
C LEU A 62 -8.47 3.06 6.64
N GLY A 63 -7.52 3.91 7.04
CA GLY A 63 -6.14 3.88 6.59
C GLY A 63 -5.19 3.19 7.58
N LEU A 64 -4.15 2.54 7.08
CA LEU A 64 -3.06 1.96 7.85
C LEU A 64 -1.73 2.49 7.36
N VAL A 65 -0.91 2.96 8.30
CA VAL A 65 0.53 3.13 8.10
C VAL A 65 1.23 2.21 9.08
N LEU A 66 1.97 1.25 8.55
CA LEU A 66 2.72 0.26 9.32
C LEU A 66 4.21 0.61 9.25
N VAL A 67 4.83 0.71 10.42
CA VAL A 67 6.25 1.05 10.57
C VAL A 67 6.98 -0.14 11.17
N PHE A 68 7.88 -0.76 10.41
CA PHE A 68 8.59 -1.97 10.82
C PHE A 68 9.93 -1.58 11.41
N ARG A 69 10.08 -1.76 12.72
CA ARG A 69 11.28 -1.34 13.45
C ARG A 69 12.16 -2.52 13.85
N ILE A 70 13.48 -2.35 13.70
CA ILE A 70 14.50 -3.31 14.14
C ILE A 70 15.42 -2.65 15.17
N PRO A 71 16.15 -3.43 15.99
CA PRO A 71 17.19 -2.88 16.86
C PRO A 71 18.19 -2.03 16.06
N SER A 72 18.52 -0.88 16.61
CA SER A 72 19.60 -0.01 16.15
C SER A 72 20.93 -0.46 16.77
N GLU A 73 22.03 -0.24 16.05
CA GLU A 73 23.39 -0.43 16.59
C GLU A 73 23.79 0.71 17.55
N GLU A 74 23.09 1.84 17.46
CA GLU A 74 23.25 3.00 18.36
C GLU A 74 22.25 2.91 19.53
N GLU A 75 22.77 2.97 20.76
CA GLU A 75 22.07 3.11 22.06
C GLU A 75 20.66 2.48 22.19
N ASN A 76 20.56 1.14 22.27
CA ASN A 76 19.31 0.41 22.60
C ASN A 76 18.03 0.88 21.86
N GLY A 77 18.21 1.56 20.72
CA GLY A 77 17.14 2.22 19.99
C GLY A 77 16.47 1.28 19.01
N LEU A 78 15.33 1.71 18.48
CA LEU A 78 14.68 1.08 17.35
C LEU A 78 14.81 2.00 16.14
N ARG A 79 15.17 1.44 14.99
CA ARG A 79 15.23 2.15 13.71
C ARG A 79 14.23 1.58 12.71
N THR A 80 13.70 2.41 11.82
CA THR A 80 12.73 1.96 10.81
C THR A 80 13.46 1.22 9.67
N ALA A 81 13.06 -0.02 9.45
CA ALA A 81 13.63 -0.94 8.45
C ALA A 81 12.74 -1.08 7.21
N ALA A 82 11.44 -0.90 7.37
CA ALA A 82 10.48 -0.99 6.28
C ALA A 82 9.20 -0.22 6.64
N LEU A 83 8.43 0.10 5.61
CA LEU A 83 7.10 0.68 5.73
C LEU A 83 6.10 -0.06 4.85
N CYS A 84 4.84 -0.02 5.25
CA CYS A 84 3.73 -0.45 4.43
C CYS A 84 2.53 0.48 4.67
N THR A 85 1.84 0.90 3.61
CA THR A 85 0.58 1.64 3.72
C THR A 85 -0.56 0.86 3.08
N LEU A 86 -1.72 0.88 3.74
CA LEU A 86 -2.93 0.22 3.25
C LEU A 86 -4.14 1.14 3.41
N GLN A 87 -5.14 0.92 2.57
CA GLN A 87 -6.47 1.49 2.68
C GLN A 87 -7.48 0.35 2.74
N PHE A 88 -8.31 0.31 3.77
CA PHE A 88 -9.47 -0.57 3.78
C PHE A 88 -10.56 0.03 2.89
N LEU A 89 -11.11 -0.80 2.02
CA LEU A 89 -12.14 -0.48 1.03
C LEU A 89 -13.44 -1.18 1.44
N PRO A 90 -14.31 -0.53 2.24
CA PRO A 90 -15.49 -1.17 2.82
C PRO A 90 -16.49 -1.68 1.79
N ARG A 91 -16.64 -1.04 0.61
CA ARG A 91 -17.59 -1.48 -0.41
C ARG A 91 -17.35 -2.91 -0.89
N ILE A 92 -16.09 -3.31 -0.96
CA ILE A 92 -15.66 -4.62 -1.47
C ILE A 92 -14.94 -5.45 -0.39
N SER A 93 -14.99 -5.03 0.87
CA SER A 93 -14.25 -5.66 1.98
C SER A 93 -12.79 -5.99 1.63
N ALA A 94 -12.05 -5.03 1.08
CA ALA A 94 -10.68 -5.26 0.61
C ALA A 94 -9.65 -4.44 1.39
N ALA A 95 -8.46 -5.00 1.59
CA ALA A 95 -7.27 -4.21 1.88
C ALA A 95 -6.54 -3.89 0.58
N PHE A 96 -6.47 -2.59 0.25
CA PHE A 96 -5.68 -2.07 -0.85
C PHE A 96 -4.31 -1.65 -0.34
N LEU A 97 -3.27 -2.39 -0.74
CA LEU A 97 -1.89 -2.06 -0.42
C LEU A 97 -1.37 -1.03 -1.44
N ILE A 98 -0.93 0.13 -0.94
CA ILE A 98 -0.48 1.26 -1.77
C ILE A 98 1.04 1.28 -1.83
N TYR A 99 1.70 1.30 -0.67
CA TYR A 99 3.15 1.31 -0.58
C TYR A 99 3.67 0.14 0.23
N LEU A 100 4.74 -0.50 -0.27
CA LEU A 100 5.58 -1.42 0.48
C LEU A 100 7.03 -1.13 0.12
N ALA A 101 7.83 -0.72 1.11
CA ALA A 101 9.23 -0.43 0.89
C ALA A 101 10.08 -0.95 2.05
N VAL A 102 11.23 -1.52 1.70
CA VAL A 102 12.26 -1.97 2.65
C VAL A 102 13.50 -1.12 2.43
N ASN A 103 14.17 -0.72 3.51
CA ASN A 103 15.45 -0.02 3.46
C ASN A 103 16.42 -0.80 2.55
N PRO A 104 16.97 -0.15 1.48
CA PRO A 104 17.85 -0.81 0.51
C PRO A 104 19.05 -1.52 1.13
N ASP A 105 19.60 -1.01 2.24
CA ASP A 105 20.82 -1.52 2.87
C ASP A 105 20.64 -2.92 3.50
N ILE A 106 19.40 -3.35 3.73
CA ILE A 106 19.05 -4.61 4.39
C ILE A 106 18.09 -5.48 3.55
N ARG A 107 18.00 -5.22 2.24
CA ARG A 107 17.21 -6.06 1.31
C ARG A 107 17.84 -7.44 1.11
N GLY A 108 17.09 -8.36 0.52
CA GLY A 108 17.55 -9.71 0.20
C GLY A 108 17.53 -10.71 1.37
N GLN A 109 17.11 -10.28 2.56
CA GLN A 109 17.10 -11.11 3.78
C GLN A 109 15.67 -11.62 4.13
N GLY A 110 14.77 -11.68 3.16
CA GLY A 110 13.36 -12.08 3.38
C GLY A 110 12.47 -11.05 4.08
N LEU A 111 13.01 -9.87 4.43
CA LEU A 111 12.26 -8.82 5.15
C LEU A 111 10.98 -8.40 4.42
N GLY A 112 11.02 -8.19 3.11
CA GLY A 112 9.86 -7.77 2.32
C GLY A 112 8.70 -8.77 2.39
N SER A 113 9.00 -10.07 2.33
CA SER A 113 7.98 -11.12 2.45
C SER A 113 7.38 -11.15 3.85
N GLY A 114 8.20 -10.96 4.89
CA GLY A 114 7.71 -10.85 6.27
C GLY A 114 6.85 -9.61 6.49
N VAL A 115 7.24 -8.47 5.92
CA VAL A 115 6.48 -7.21 5.94
C VAL A 115 5.12 -7.38 5.28
N LEU A 116 5.09 -7.93 4.06
CA LEU A 116 3.84 -8.19 3.33
C LEU A 116 2.92 -9.15 4.10
N ALA A 117 3.47 -10.25 4.60
CA ALA A 117 2.70 -11.23 5.38
C ALA A 117 2.08 -10.58 6.63
N ALA A 118 2.84 -9.76 7.34
CA ALA A 118 2.37 -9.07 8.53
C ALA A 118 1.35 -7.97 8.22
N ALA A 119 1.56 -7.18 7.17
CA ALA A 119 0.60 -6.17 6.71
C ALA A 119 -0.78 -6.78 6.38
N MET A 120 -0.76 -8.03 5.97
CA MET A 120 -1.94 -8.80 5.60
C MET A 120 -2.49 -9.65 6.75
N ALA A 121 -1.82 -9.74 7.90
CA ALA A 121 -2.21 -10.63 8.99
C ALA A 121 -3.46 -10.16 9.75
N GLN A 122 -4.26 -11.10 10.26
CA GLN A 122 -5.45 -10.80 11.07
C GLN A 122 -5.10 -9.98 12.31
N GLU A 123 -3.95 -10.26 12.94
CA GLU A 123 -3.46 -9.57 14.12
C GLU A 123 -3.23 -8.07 13.86
N THR A 124 -2.84 -7.71 12.63
CA THR A 124 -2.63 -6.31 12.22
C THR A 124 -3.96 -5.57 12.14
N PHE A 125 -4.97 -6.14 11.47
CA PHE A 125 -6.30 -5.53 11.40
C PHE A 125 -6.97 -5.47 12.78
N ALA A 126 -6.83 -6.53 13.59
CA ALA A 126 -7.35 -6.56 14.95
C ALA A 126 -6.70 -5.48 15.84
N ALA A 127 -5.37 -5.34 15.81
CA ALA A 127 -4.65 -4.31 16.55
C ALA A 127 -5.02 -2.89 16.08
N ALA A 128 -5.34 -2.73 14.80
CA ALA A 128 -5.82 -1.50 14.22
C ALA A 128 -7.28 -1.16 14.56
N GLY A 129 -8.05 -2.11 15.13
CA GLY A 129 -9.50 -1.97 15.33
C GLY A 129 -10.30 -2.02 14.03
N MET A 130 -9.76 -2.68 13.00
CA MET A 130 -10.36 -2.82 11.68
C MET A 130 -10.91 -4.23 11.46
N PRO A 131 -11.95 -4.39 10.62
CA PRO A 131 -12.39 -5.71 10.20
C PRO A 131 -11.29 -6.41 9.38
N MET A 132 -11.27 -7.73 9.44
CA MET A 132 -10.43 -8.52 8.54
C MET A 132 -10.99 -8.41 7.12
N PRO A 133 -10.19 -7.97 6.13
CA PRO A 133 -10.65 -7.92 4.75
C PRO A 133 -10.85 -9.32 4.16
N GLU A 134 -11.87 -9.46 3.32
CA GLU A 134 -12.11 -10.66 2.52
C GLU A 134 -11.17 -10.70 1.31
N HIS A 135 -10.81 -9.53 0.78
CA HIS A 135 -9.96 -9.40 -0.39
C HIS A 135 -8.67 -8.63 -0.10
N ARG A 136 -7.63 -8.92 -0.87
CA ARG A 136 -6.38 -8.15 -0.86
C ARG A 136 -6.10 -7.74 -2.28
N ILE A 137 -5.89 -6.46 -2.48
CA ILE A 137 -5.60 -5.91 -3.80
C ILE A 137 -4.43 -4.95 -3.74
N LEU A 138 -3.73 -4.79 -4.85
CA LEU A 138 -2.69 -3.79 -5.03
C LEU A 138 -2.53 -3.47 -6.50
N GLU A 139 -1.90 -2.33 -6.78
CA GLU A 139 -1.47 -1.93 -8.10
C GLU A 139 0.04 -2.16 -8.28
N VAL A 140 0.47 -2.55 -9.47
CA VAL A 140 1.88 -2.73 -9.81
C VAL A 140 2.11 -2.41 -11.28
N GLU A 141 3.31 -1.99 -11.63
CA GLU A 141 3.63 -1.64 -13.01
C GLU A 141 3.56 -2.86 -13.94
N ASP A 142 3.02 -2.64 -15.14
CA ASP A 142 2.93 -3.66 -16.19
C ASP A 142 4.31 -3.87 -16.86
N PRO A 143 4.92 -5.07 -16.81
CA PRO A 143 6.16 -5.36 -17.52
C PRO A 143 6.09 -5.14 -19.04
N ASP A 144 4.91 -5.27 -19.65
CA ASP A 144 4.74 -5.05 -21.08
C ASP A 144 4.77 -3.58 -21.48
N ARG A 145 4.71 -2.69 -20.49
CA ARG A 145 4.87 -1.24 -20.64
C ARG A 145 6.23 -0.73 -20.18
N ALA A 146 7.21 -1.63 -20.02
CA ALA A 146 8.56 -1.25 -19.62
C ALA A 146 9.27 -0.42 -20.71
N GLU A 147 10.07 0.55 -20.28
CA GLU A 147 10.82 1.44 -21.18
C GLU A 147 12.02 0.75 -21.83
N ASN A 148 12.57 -0.26 -21.17
CA ASN A 148 13.75 -1.02 -21.60
C ASN A 148 13.83 -2.37 -20.84
N ASP A 149 14.76 -3.24 -21.24
CA ASP A 149 14.91 -4.59 -20.66
C ASP A 149 15.24 -4.59 -19.16
N ARG A 150 15.96 -3.57 -18.69
CA ARG A 150 16.28 -3.43 -17.26
C ARG A 150 15.02 -3.10 -16.46
N ASP A 151 14.20 -2.17 -16.94
CA ASP A 151 12.91 -1.83 -16.34
C ASP A 151 11.97 -3.06 -16.35
N ARG A 152 11.85 -3.75 -17.49
CA ARG A 152 11.07 -5.00 -17.61
C ARG A 152 11.46 -6.02 -16.56
N THR A 153 12.76 -6.27 -16.41
CA THR A 153 13.30 -7.20 -15.40
C THR A 153 12.92 -6.78 -13.97
N VAL A 154 12.90 -5.48 -13.66
CA VAL A 154 12.50 -4.98 -12.34
C VAL A 154 11.01 -5.22 -12.10
N ARG A 155 10.15 -4.91 -13.07
CA ARG A 155 8.69 -5.13 -12.99
C ARG A 155 8.34 -6.61 -12.86
N GLU A 156 8.98 -7.47 -13.64
CA GLU A 156 8.82 -8.94 -13.54
C GLU A 156 9.24 -9.48 -12.16
N ARG A 157 10.32 -8.95 -11.58
CA ARG A 157 10.74 -9.32 -10.22
C ARG A 157 9.72 -8.88 -9.16
N ARG A 158 9.09 -7.71 -9.33
CA ARG A 158 8.00 -7.25 -8.45
C ARG A 158 6.78 -8.17 -8.56
N LEU A 159 6.36 -8.52 -9.79
CA LEU A 159 5.30 -9.51 -9.99
C LEU A 159 5.62 -10.86 -9.34
N GLY A 160 6.84 -11.37 -9.54
CA GLY A 160 7.31 -12.61 -8.93
C GLY A 160 7.33 -12.56 -7.39
N PHE A 161 7.61 -11.39 -6.80
CA PHE A 161 7.52 -11.18 -5.35
C PHE A 161 6.08 -11.32 -4.84
N PHE A 162 5.12 -10.66 -5.49
CA PHE A 162 3.71 -10.72 -5.10
C PHE A 162 3.06 -12.09 -5.40
N ALA A 163 3.43 -12.73 -6.50
CA ALA A 163 2.96 -14.07 -6.85
C ALA A 163 3.32 -15.11 -5.78
N LYS A 164 4.52 -15.02 -5.17
CA LYS A 164 4.92 -15.87 -4.04
C LYS A 164 4.05 -15.66 -2.79
N ALA A 165 3.41 -14.50 -2.66
CA ALA A 165 2.45 -14.19 -1.62
C ALA A 165 0.99 -14.49 -2.02
N GLY A 166 0.77 -15.12 -3.17
CA GLY A 166 -0.56 -15.51 -3.66
C GLY A 166 -1.36 -14.39 -4.33
N LEU A 167 -0.71 -13.27 -4.68
CA LEU A 167 -1.30 -12.14 -5.39
C LEU A 167 -0.95 -12.21 -6.87
N PHE A 168 -1.96 -12.23 -7.73
CA PHE A 168 -1.80 -12.43 -9.17
C PHE A 168 -2.54 -11.35 -9.98
N PRO A 169 -2.09 -11.02 -11.20
CA PRO A 169 -2.80 -10.09 -12.05
C PRO A 169 -4.23 -10.56 -12.31
N VAL A 170 -5.19 -9.66 -12.09
CA VAL A 170 -6.62 -9.92 -12.33
C VAL A 170 -7.24 -8.94 -13.31
N TYR A 171 -6.60 -7.78 -13.53
CA TYR A 171 -7.05 -6.78 -14.50
C TYR A 171 -5.89 -5.91 -14.98
N ASP A 172 -5.81 -5.68 -16.29
CA ASP A 172 -4.76 -4.94 -16.99
C ASP A 172 -5.22 -3.60 -17.58
N GLY A 173 -6.53 -3.30 -17.49
CA GLY A 173 -7.13 -2.05 -17.94
C GLY A 173 -7.17 -0.95 -16.88
N TYR A 174 -6.54 -1.15 -15.73
CA TYR A 174 -6.57 -0.18 -14.63
C TYR A 174 -5.60 0.98 -14.87
N ILE A 175 -6.04 2.18 -14.47
CA ILE A 175 -5.28 3.42 -14.64
C ILE A 175 -5.20 4.11 -13.29
N GLN A 176 -3.99 4.27 -12.75
CA GLN A 176 -3.74 5.10 -11.59
C GLN A 176 -3.90 6.58 -11.99
N PRO A 177 -4.67 7.39 -11.23
CA PRO A 177 -4.72 8.83 -11.45
C PRO A 177 -3.37 9.48 -11.16
N ALA A 178 -3.11 10.65 -11.75
CA ALA A 178 -1.95 11.46 -11.40
C ALA A 178 -1.97 11.81 -9.90
N LEU A 179 -0.87 11.51 -9.19
CA LEU A 179 -0.79 11.66 -7.73
C LEU A 179 -0.33 13.06 -7.30
N GLN A 180 0.29 13.81 -8.22
CA GLN A 180 0.77 15.17 -8.01
C GLN A 180 0.45 16.06 -9.20
N GLN A 181 0.47 17.38 -8.97
CA GLN A 181 0.41 18.36 -10.05
C GLN A 181 1.59 18.12 -11.01
N GLU A 182 1.34 18.19 -12.32
CA GLU A 182 2.32 17.91 -13.40
C GLU A 182 2.72 16.44 -13.60
N THR A 183 2.21 15.49 -12.79
CA THR A 183 2.39 14.05 -13.07
C THR A 183 1.32 13.54 -14.03
N HIS A 184 1.62 12.42 -14.70
CA HIS A 184 0.70 11.78 -15.64
C HIS A 184 0.00 10.58 -15.00
N VAL A 185 -1.08 10.14 -15.65
CA VAL A 185 -1.78 8.91 -15.27
C VAL A 185 -0.93 7.69 -15.63
N LEU A 186 -0.91 6.68 -14.77
CA LEU A 186 -0.09 5.49 -14.96
C LEU A 186 -0.97 4.26 -15.24
N PRO A 187 -0.86 3.62 -16.41
CA PRO A 187 -1.46 2.31 -16.64
C PRO A 187 -0.76 1.25 -15.77
N MET A 188 -1.53 0.54 -14.95
CA MET A 188 -1.01 -0.41 -13.96
C MET A 188 -1.82 -1.71 -14.03
N LEU A 189 -1.22 -2.80 -13.56
CA LEU A 189 -1.95 -4.05 -13.31
C LEU A 189 -2.59 -3.98 -11.92
N LEU A 190 -3.83 -4.42 -11.80
CA LEU A 190 -4.40 -4.78 -10.51
C LEU A 190 -4.10 -6.25 -10.22
N LEU A 191 -3.54 -6.48 -9.04
CA LEU A 191 -3.31 -7.80 -8.48
C LEU A 191 -4.32 -8.07 -7.37
N ALA A 192 -4.77 -9.30 -7.27
CA ALA A 192 -5.62 -9.76 -6.18
C ALA A 192 -5.22 -11.15 -5.68
N GLN A 193 -5.62 -11.49 -4.46
CA GLN A 193 -5.39 -12.83 -3.91
C GLN A 193 -6.16 -13.87 -4.74
N SER A 194 -5.48 -14.95 -5.14
CA SER A 194 -6.11 -16.04 -5.91
C SER A 194 -7.31 -16.65 -5.16
N GLY A 195 -8.39 -16.92 -5.89
CA GLY A 195 -9.55 -17.69 -5.42
C GLY A 195 -10.77 -16.89 -4.95
N GLY A 196 -10.70 -15.56 -4.94
CA GLY A 196 -11.86 -14.70 -4.73
C GLY A 196 -12.50 -14.26 -6.04
N LEU A 197 -13.82 -14.37 -6.17
CA LEU A 197 -14.57 -13.67 -7.22
C LEU A 197 -14.63 -12.20 -6.81
N LEU A 198 -13.79 -11.37 -7.40
CA LEU A 198 -13.83 -9.92 -7.24
C LEU A 198 -14.36 -9.32 -8.54
N ASP A 199 -15.43 -8.53 -8.45
CA ASP A 199 -15.90 -7.75 -9.60
C ASP A 199 -14.91 -6.60 -9.86
N MET A 200 -14.27 -6.61 -11.03
CA MET A 200 -13.24 -5.63 -11.36
C MET A 200 -13.80 -4.22 -11.52
N GLU A 201 -15.02 -4.08 -12.02
CA GLU A 201 -15.67 -2.78 -12.12
C GLU A 201 -15.89 -2.20 -10.73
N GLU A 202 -16.42 -3.01 -9.83
CA GLU A 202 -16.68 -2.59 -8.46
C GLU A 202 -15.39 -2.35 -7.68
N ALA A 203 -14.34 -3.14 -7.93
CA ALA A 203 -13.04 -2.97 -7.31
C ALA A 203 -12.36 -1.66 -7.73
N VAL A 204 -12.36 -1.34 -9.02
CA VAL A 204 -11.79 -0.08 -9.52
C VAL A 204 -12.60 1.11 -9.02
N ALA A 205 -13.93 1.02 -9.03
CA ALA A 205 -14.79 2.06 -8.47
C ALA A 205 -14.51 2.29 -6.97
N ALA A 206 -14.34 1.21 -6.19
CA ALA A 206 -14.00 1.31 -4.76
C ALA A 206 -12.64 1.99 -4.54
N VAL A 207 -11.60 1.59 -5.28
CA VAL A 207 -10.28 2.25 -5.21
C VAL A 207 -10.39 3.74 -5.54
N TYR A 208 -11.07 4.08 -6.64
CA TYR A 208 -11.23 5.47 -7.08
C TYR A 208 -11.98 6.31 -6.05
N MET A 209 -13.12 5.85 -5.55
CA MET A 209 -13.92 6.63 -4.63
C MET A 209 -13.35 6.67 -3.22
N GLU A 210 -12.92 5.53 -2.68
CA GLU A 210 -12.63 5.37 -1.26
C GLU A 210 -11.16 5.69 -0.92
N LYS A 211 -10.24 5.57 -1.89
CA LYS A 211 -8.85 6.05 -1.78
C LYS A 211 -8.66 7.39 -2.49
N TYR A 212 -8.74 7.44 -3.82
CA TYR A 212 -8.28 8.63 -4.55
C TYR A 212 -9.20 9.85 -4.37
N ALA A 213 -10.51 9.70 -4.47
CA ALA A 213 -11.41 10.85 -4.24
C ALA A 213 -11.38 11.28 -2.78
N ARG A 214 -11.62 10.33 -1.87
CA ARG A 214 -11.82 10.62 -0.44
C ARG A 214 -10.55 11.03 0.30
N VAL A 215 -9.43 10.36 0.05
CA VAL A 215 -8.16 10.59 0.79
C VAL A 215 -7.26 11.55 0.02
N ASN A 216 -7.06 11.29 -1.27
CA ASN A 216 -6.15 12.11 -2.09
C ASN A 216 -6.81 13.42 -2.53
N GLY A 217 -8.14 13.48 -2.60
CA GLY A 217 -8.87 14.64 -3.09
C GLY A 217 -8.85 14.76 -4.62
N VAL A 218 -8.72 13.64 -5.33
CA VAL A 218 -8.81 13.65 -6.80
C VAL A 218 -10.26 13.91 -7.22
N GLU A 219 -10.44 14.87 -8.12
CA GLU A 219 -11.76 15.28 -8.60
C GLU A 219 -12.54 14.10 -9.22
N ALA A 220 -13.82 13.99 -8.88
CA ALA A 220 -14.67 12.90 -9.33
C ALA A 220 -14.81 12.83 -10.86
N GLU A 221 -14.78 13.98 -11.55
CA GLU A 221 -14.81 14.04 -13.01
C GLU A 221 -13.58 13.37 -13.64
N VAL A 222 -12.39 13.59 -13.05
CA VAL A 222 -11.14 12.96 -13.50
C VAL A 222 -11.25 11.46 -13.35
N LEU A 223 -11.64 10.98 -12.16
CA LEU A 223 -11.78 9.55 -11.88
C LEU A 223 -12.82 8.87 -12.77
N ASN A 224 -13.97 9.52 -13.00
CA ASN A 224 -14.99 9.00 -13.90
C ASN A 224 -14.51 8.94 -15.36
N SER A 225 -13.67 9.89 -15.79
CA SER A 225 -13.03 9.84 -17.12
C SER A 225 -12.08 8.64 -17.25
N LEU A 226 -11.28 8.37 -16.22
CA LEU A 226 -10.41 7.19 -16.19
C LEU A 226 -11.21 5.89 -16.19
N TYR A 227 -12.27 5.83 -15.37
CA TYR A 227 -13.16 4.68 -15.30
C TYR A 227 -13.82 4.38 -16.65
N ARG A 228 -14.28 5.42 -17.37
CA ARG A 228 -14.79 5.28 -18.75
C ARG A 228 -13.74 4.75 -19.71
N LYS A 229 -12.47 5.13 -19.57
CA LYS A 229 -11.39 4.58 -20.42
C LYS A 229 -11.19 3.09 -20.16
N SER A 230 -11.34 2.65 -18.91
CA SER A 230 -11.20 1.24 -18.49
C SER A 230 -12.40 0.38 -18.89
N PHE A 231 -13.64 0.89 -18.78
CA PHE A 231 -14.87 0.07 -18.89
C PHE A 231 -15.90 0.57 -19.92
N GLY A 232 -15.65 1.69 -20.61
CA GLY A 232 -16.56 2.23 -21.63
C GLY A 232 -17.86 2.84 -21.08
N LYS A 233 -18.00 3.00 -19.76
CA LYS A 233 -19.21 3.53 -19.09
C LYS A 233 -18.87 4.37 -17.86
N ASN A 234 -19.87 5.04 -17.29
CA ASN A 234 -19.69 5.84 -16.08
C ASN A 234 -19.40 4.96 -14.87
N MET A 235 -18.64 5.51 -13.92
CA MET A 235 -18.47 4.93 -12.59
C MET A 235 -19.83 4.89 -11.87
N PRO A 236 -20.18 3.76 -11.22
CA PRO A 236 -21.46 3.57 -10.53
C PRO A 236 -21.60 4.41 -9.25
#